data_AF-A0A8H3CQ07-F1
#
_entry.id   AF-A0A8H3CQ07-F1
#
_cell.length_a   1.000
_cell.length_b   1.000
_cell.length_c   1.000
_cell.angle_alpha   90.00
_cell.angle_beta   90.00
_cell.angle_gamma   90.00
#
_symmetry.space_group_name_H-M   'P 1'
#
loop_
_entity.id
_entity.type
_entity.pdbx_description
1 polymer ?
#
loop_
_entity_poly.entity_id
_entity_poly.type
_entity_poly.pdbx_seq_one_letter_code
_entity_poly.pdbx_strand_id
1 'polypeptide(L)'
;RHNLQRSRGFEGTNSRLKRVLRKAASGEPINIGVLGGSVTHGHAVVHPEFWTDIFFAWWNQTYPHEMNVFVNGAVPATGTDYFSVCALEHIDQDVDLVIIELAINDLRNEAAAMTYEWLLRFLLQLPNKPAVIDAHVFSIHFEYLATGGDYHLPVAQYYDVPVVNLRHVLLNNVLEHENLVHEFFHAKDPYPSDAPDDTRHMNRVGHKMMADLLIAYTQRIICQMATEDARPIEPFHSEHGLLPTLDSMEQVPRLRLFQRYEPDVRVQQVQSTCMTVRSKKHPLKPSISTGWSEWTWKEKKYLMARDPEATVTFNVHIGPMGVVKLEYLRSNTFGLGLVRCWVGEDTGGGVEIDGYWDLNLNIARTFEIVYGHAPGPAEVSCKVLEKTSDPSGGYEFRIIALTSY
;
A
#
# COMPACT_ATOMS: atom_id res chain seq x y z
N ARG A 1 24.31 -16.21 -6.97
CA ARG A 1 24.32 -16.23 -5.48
C ARG A 1 24.38 -14.83 -4.88
N HIS A 2 25.39 -13.99 -5.17
CA HIS A 2 25.52 -12.65 -4.57
C HIS A 2 24.31 -11.72 -4.80
N ASN A 3 23.71 -11.71 -5.99
CA ASN A 3 22.54 -10.88 -6.29
C ASN A 3 21.32 -11.28 -5.43
N LEU A 4 21.04 -12.58 -5.28
CA LEU A 4 20.01 -13.08 -4.35
C LEU A 4 20.32 -12.73 -2.89
N GLN A 5 21.60 -12.55 -2.55
CA GLN A 5 21.96 -12.12 -1.22
C GLN A 5 21.67 -10.64 -1.00
N ARG A 6 21.98 -9.80 -2.00
CA ARG A 6 21.73 -8.35 -2.01
C ARG A 6 20.24 -8.01 -2.08
N SER A 7 19.43 -8.84 -2.74
CA SER A 7 17.99 -8.64 -2.81
C SER A 7 17.29 -8.74 -1.45
N ARG A 8 17.95 -9.27 -0.41
CA ARG A 8 17.38 -9.36 0.93
C ARG A 8 17.69 -8.07 1.67
N GLY A 9 16.79 -7.10 1.59
CA GLY A 9 16.90 -5.83 2.31
C GLY A 9 16.86 -6.04 3.82
N PHE A 10 16.05 -7.00 4.26
CA PHE A 10 16.01 -7.54 5.61
C PHE A 10 15.38 -8.94 5.55
N GLU A 11 15.96 -9.92 6.23
CA GLU A 11 15.49 -11.30 6.15
C GLU A 11 14.49 -11.64 7.26
N GLY A 12 14.65 -11.08 8.46
CA GLY A 12 13.85 -11.41 9.63
C GLY A 12 13.88 -12.89 10.03
N THR A 13 13.01 -13.29 10.96
CA THR A 13 12.92 -14.69 11.42
C THR A 13 12.12 -15.58 10.46
N ASN A 14 11.27 -14.96 9.63
CA ASN A 14 10.30 -15.63 8.75
C ASN A 14 9.29 -16.51 9.49
N SER A 15 9.08 -16.35 10.79
CA SER A 15 8.24 -17.26 11.59
C SER A 15 6.83 -17.45 10.97
N ARG A 16 6.19 -16.35 10.59
CA ARG A 16 4.87 -16.38 9.93
C ARG A 16 4.91 -17.01 8.54
N LEU A 17 5.91 -16.67 7.72
CA LEU A 17 6.05 -17.24 6.37
C LEU A 17 6.29 -18.75 6.44
N LYS A 18 7.11 -19.22 7.39
CA LYS A 18 7.30 -20.64 7.66
C LYS A 18 5.99 -21.33 8.04
N ARG A 19 5.11 -20.71 8.86
CA ARG A 19 3.75 -21.25 9.12
C ARG A 19 2.96 -21.39 7.82
N VAL A 20 2.89 -20.34 7.01
CA VAL A 20 2.11 -20.36 5.76
C VAL A 20 2.63 -21.45 4.81
N LEU A 21 3.94 -21.61 4.71
CA LEU A 21 4.56 -22.66 3.91
C LEU A 21 4.28 -24.07 4.44
N ARG A 22 4.23 -24.26 5.77
CA ARG A 22 3.79 -25.54 6.37
C ARG A 22 2.33 -25.85 6.04
N LYS A 23 1.45 -24.85 6.13
CA LYS A 23 0.04 -24.97 5.74
C LYS A 23 -0.10 -25.33 4.25
N ALA A 24 0.69 -24.70 3.38
CA ALA A 24 0.69 -25.02 1.95
C ALA A 24 1.20 -26.45 1.70
N ALA A 25 2.26 -26.85 2.41
CA ALA A 25 2.85 -28.19 2.30
C ALA A 25 1.96 -29.32 2.88
N SER A 26 1.04 -29.01 3.80
CA SER A 26 0.02 -29.96 4.28
C SER A 26 -1.15 -30.13 3.30
N GLY A 27 -1.14 -29.42 2.17
CA GLY A 27 -2.20 -29.49 1.16
C GLY A 27 -3.43 -28.67 1.52
N GLU A 28 -3.31 -27.70 2.44
CA GLU A 28 -4.41 -26.78 2.76
C GLU A 28 -4.40 -25.56 1.81
N PRO A 29 -5.57 -24.94 1.55
CA PRO A 29 -5.66 -23.77 0.69
C PRO A 29 -4.96 -22.55 1.30
N ILE A 30 -4.42 -21.71 0.42
CA ILE A 30 -3.74 -20.47 0.79
C ILE A 30 -4.44 -19.29 0.13
N ASN A 31 -4.79 -18.29 0.94
CA ASN A 31 -5.27 -17.00 0.46
C ASN A 31 -4.12 -15.98 0.43
N ILE A 32 -3.79 -15.49 -0.77
CA ILE A 32 -2.72 -14.53 -1.00
C ILE A 32 -3.30 -13.20 -1.46
N GLY A 33 -3.05 -12.14 -0.69
CA GLY A 33 -3.36 -10.76 -1.05
C GLY A 33 -2.11 -9.98 -1.47
N VAL A 34 -2.24 -9.08 -2.43
CA VAL A 34 -1.16 -8.15 -2.78
C VAL A 34 -1.68 -6.72 -2.71
N LEU A 35 -0.96 -5.87 -1.99
CA LEU A 35 -1.23 -4.43 -1.89
C LEU A 35 -0.08 -3.68 -2.55
N GLY A 36 -0.37 -2.82 -3.50
CA GLY A 36 0.69 -2.09 -4.19
C GLY A 36 0.21 -0.97 -5.09
N GLY A 37 1.18 -0.31 -5.70
CA GLY A 37 0.95 0.81 -6.60
C GLY A 37 0.73 0.44 -8.07
N SER A 38 1.09 1.35 -8.97
CA SER A 38 0.90 1.20 -10.41
C SER A 38 1.71 0.06 -11.01
N VAL A 39 2.92 -0.19 -10.51
CA VAL A 39 3.77 -1.30 -10.97
C VAL A 39 3.10 -2.64 -10.64
N THR A 40 2.69 -2.84 -9.40
CA THR A 40 1.95 -4.05 -9.00
C THR A 40 0.60 -4.23 -9.70
N HIS A 41 -0.07 -3.12 -10.03
CA HIS A 41 -1.29 -3.17 -10.85
C HIS A 41 -1.03 -3.62 -12.31
N GLY A 42 0.22 -3.56 -12.78
CA GLY A 42 0.60 -3.99 -14.13
C GLY A 42 0.85 -2.86 -15.13
N HIS A 43 1.18 -1.64 -14.68
CA HIS A 43 1.63 -0.59 -15.63
C HIS A 43 2.87 -1.04 -16.41
N ALA A 44 2.95 -0.65 -17.69
CA ALA A 44 4.04 -0.97 -18.61
C ALA A 44 4.18 -2.45 -19.01
N VAL A 45 3.19 -3.29 -18.69
CA VAL A 45 3.11 -4.71 -19.06
C VAL A 45 1.67 -5.11 -19.38
N VAL A 46 1.48 -6.28 -19.99
CA VAL A 46 0.16 -6.87 -20.24
C VAL A 46 0.01 -8.18 -19.48
N HIS A 47 -1.21 -8.54 -19.06
CA HIS A 47 -1.45 -9.85 -18.44
C HIS A 47 -1.06 -10.99 -19.42
N PRO A 48 -0.39 -12.08 -18.97
CA PRO A 48 -0.02 -12.43 -17.60
C PRO A 48 1.44 -12.08 -17.21
N GLU A 49 2.01 -11.01 -17.76
CA GLU A 49 3.39 -10.60 -17.47
C GLU A 49 3.56 -9.89 -16.13
N PHE A 50 2.50 -9.78 -15.33
CA PHE A 50 2.58 -9.12 -14.03
C PHE A 50 3.44 -9.96 -13.09
N TRP A 51 4.26 -9.31 -12.26
CA TRP A 51 5.13 -10.06 -11.34
C TRP A 51 4.30 -10.90 -10.36
N THR A 52 3.10 -10.38 -10.03
CA THR A 52 2.06 -11.01 -9.23
C THR A 52 1.53 -12.30 -9.86
N ASP A 53 1.17 -12.25 -11.14
CA ASP A 53 0.68 -13.42 -11.89
C ASP A 53 1.77 -14.49 -12.01
N ILE A 54 3.01 -14.09 -12.28
CA ILE A 54 4.16 -14.99 -12.37
C ILE A 54 4.43 -15.68 -11.02
N PHE A 55 4.42 -14.92 -9.93
CA PHE A 55 4.60 -15.46 -8.58
C PHE A 55 3.48 -16.44 -8.21
N PHE A 56 2.23 -16.08 -8.48
CA PHE A 56 1.09 -16.96 -8.16
C PHE A 56 1.05 -18.22 -9.03
N ALA A 57 1.44 -18.12 -10.31
CA ALA A 57 1.59 -19.29 -11.18
C ALA A 57 2.63 -20.27 -10.62
N TRP A 58 3.78 -19.76 -10.16
CA TRP A 58 4.78 -20.57 -9.46
C TRP A 58 4.24 -21.17 -8.15
N TRP A 59 3.49 -20.40 -7.37
CA TRP A 59 2.87 -20.87 -6.14
C TRP A 59 1.95 -22.06 -6.39
N ASN A 60 1.02 -21.93 -7.34
CA ASN A 60 0.08 -23.01 -7.69
C ASN A 60 0.75 -24.21 -8.33
N GLN A 61 1.88 -24.03 -9.01
CA GLN A 61 2.68 -25.17 -9.49
C GLN A 61 3.36 -25.91 -8.33
N THR A 62 3.79 -25.18 -7.29
CA THR A 62 4.54 -25.73 -6.15
C THR A 62 3.62 -26.35 -5.09
N TYR A 63 2.50 -25.69 -4.81
CA TYR A 63 1.47 -26.09 -3.83
C TYR A 63 0.08 -26.08 -4.49
N PRO A 64 -0.20 -27.05 -5.38
CA PRO A 64 -1.44 -27.09 -6.12
C PRO A 64 -2.62 -27.34 -5.19
N HIS A 65 -3.60 -26.45 -5.21
CA HIS A 65 -4.86 -26.61 -4.49
C HIS A 65 -5.97 -25.82 -5.20
N GLU A 66 -7.14 -26.43 -5.41
CA GLU A 66 -8.24 -25.83 -6.19
C GLU A 66 -8.87 -24.60 -5.52
N MET A 67 -8.80 -24.53 -4.19
CA MET A 67 -9.30 -23.39 -3.40
C MET A 67 -8.21 -22.36 -3.04
N ASN A 68 -7.04 -22.38 -3.69
CA ASN A 68 -6.09 -21.27 -3.54
C ASN A 68 -6.71 -19.98 -4.07
N VAL A 69 -6.60 -18.90 -3.30
CA VAL A 69 -7.12 -17.58 -3.67
C VAL A 69 -5.96 -16.62 -3.89
N PHE A 70 -6.04 -15.83 -4.96
CA PHE A 70 -5.08 -14.76 -5.24
C PHE A 70 -5.81 -13.48 -5.59
N VAL A 71 -5.51 -12.42 -4.84
CA VAL A 71 -6.10 -11.10 -5.05
C VAL A 71 -4.98 -10.08 -5.27
N ASN A 72 -4.87 -9.59 -6.51
CA ASN A 72 -4.08 -8.39 -6.79
C ASN A 72 -4.92 -7.15 -6.46
N GLY A 73 -4.77 -6.67 -5.22
CA GLY A 73 -5.46 -5.50 -4.68
C GLY A 73 -4.73 -4.17 -4.95
N ALA A 74 -3.86 -4.12 -5.95
CA ALA A 74 -3.06 -2.94 -6.22
C ALA A 74 -3.89 -1.81 -6.86
N VAL A 75 -3.59 -0.59 -6.41
CA VAL A 75 -4.26 0.64 -6.84
C VAL A 75 -3.21 1.61 -7.37
N PRO A 76 -3.27 2.01 -8.66
CA PRO A 76 -2.29 2.92 -9.23
C PRO A 76 -2.13 4.24 -8.45
N ALA A 77 -0.89 4.71 -8.35
CA ALA A 77 -0.53 6.00 -7.72
C ALA A 77 -1.06 6.16 -6.27
N THR A 78 -1.07 5.08 -5.49
CA THR A 78 -1.62 5.04 -4.13
C THR A 78 -0.57 4.53 -3.17
N GLY A 79 -0.45 5.15 -2.00
CA GLY A 79 0.53 4.86 -0.97
C GLY A 79 -0.07 4.23 0.28
N THR A 80 0.76 4.12 1.31
CA THR A 80 0.38 3.54 2.61
C THR A 80 -0.58 4.44 3.40
N ASP A 81 -0.63 5.74 3.10
CA ASP A 81 -1.59 6.68 3.67
C ASP A 81 -3.05 6.29 3.37
N TYR A 82 -3.29 5.68 2.22
CA TYR A 82 -4.57 5.03 1.89
C TYR A 82 -4.67 3.61 2.43
N PHE A 83 -3.70 2.75 2.12
CA PHE A 83 -3.82 1.32 2.40
C PHE A 83 -3.83 0.99 3.89
N SER A 84 -3.21 1.82 4.75
CA SER A 84 -3.28 1.68 6.22
C SER A 84 -4.70 1.68 6.78
N VAL A 85 -5.66 2.10 5.96
CA VAL A 85 -7.08 2.19 6.28
C VAL A 85 -7.92 1.30 5.38
N CYS A 86 -7.66 1.36 4.07
CA CYS A 86 -8.52 0.78 3.06
C CYS A 86 -8.05 -0.59 2.57
N ALA A 87 -7.06 -1.22 3.21
CA ALA A 87 -6.52 -2.52 2.77
C ALA A 87 -7.61 -3.58 2.52
N LEU A 88 -8.60 -3.72 3.42
CA LEU A 88 -9.65 -4.75 3.28
C LEU A 88 -10.67 -4.47 2.16
N GLU A 89 -10.64 -3.28 1.57
CA GLU A 89 -11.38 -3.01 0.35
C GLU A 89 -10.75 -3.73 -0.86
N HIS A 90 -9.47 -4.09 -0.76
CA HIS A 90 -8.66 -4.59 -1.88
C HIS A 90 -8.15 -6.02 -1.69
N ILE A 91 -8.06 -6.49 -0.45
CA ILE A 91 -7.74 -7.88 -0.11
C ILE A 91 -8.77 -8.44 0.87
N ASP A 92 -8.71 -9.74 1.11
CA ASP A 92 -9.62 -10.39 2.05
C ASP A 92 -9.09 -10.35 3.48
N GLN A 93 -10.00 -10.48 4.45
CA GLN A 93 -9.65 -10.41 5.87
C GLN A 93 -8.94 -11.69 6.35
N ASP A 94 -9.18 -12.81 5.68
CA ASP A 94 -8.65 -14.14 5.99
C ASP A 94 -7.42 -14.52 5.14
N VAL A 95 -6.69 -13.53 4.63
CA VAL A 95 -5.40 -13.74 3.95
C VAL A 95 -4.41 -14.49 4.84
N ASP A 96 -3.66 -15.42 4.25
CA ASP A 96 -2.54 -16.13 4.87
C ASP A 96 -1.20 -15.44 4.57
N LEU A 97 -1.07 -14.86 3.38
CA LEU A 97 0.11 -14.14 2.92
C LEU A 97 -0.31 -12.81 2.30
N VAL A 98 0.37 -11.73 2.70
CA VAL A 98 0.26 -10.42 2.07
C VAL A 98 1.62 -9.98 1.52
N ILE A 99 1.67 -9.60 0.25
CA ILE A 99 2.83 -8.93 -0.33
C ILE A 99 2.52 -7.44 -0.49
N ILE A 100 3.37 -6.57 0.04
CA ILE A 100 3.24 -5.12 -0.06
C ILE A 100 4.29 -4.61 -1.06
N GLU A 101 3.91 -3.72 -1.98
CA GLU A 101 4.83 -3.08 -2.92
C GLU A 101 4.45 -1.60 -3.08
N LEU A 102 4.99 -0.76 -2.20
CA LEU A 102 4.65 0.66 -2.11
C LEU A 102 5.90 1.56 -1.98
N ALA A 103 7.10 1.01 -2.14
CA ALA A 103 8.37 1.69 -1.91
C ALA A 103 8.52 2.97 -2.74
N ILE A 104 8.04 2.96 -3.98
CA ILE A 104 8.11 4.11 -4.91
C ILE A 104 6.85 4.99 -4.90
N ASN A 105 5.78 4.54 -4.24
CA ASN A 105 4.53 5.30 -4.09
C ASN A 105 4.58 6.23 -2.90
N ASP A 106 5.19 5.76 -1.82
CA ASP A 106 5.38 6.56 -0.61
C ASP A 106 6.48 7.59 -0.79
N LEU A 107 6.26 8.76 -0.21
CA LEU A 107 7.28 9.80 -0.12
C LEU A 107 8.30 9.43 0.96
N ARG A 108 9.55 9.87 0.78
CA ARG A 108 10.59 9.73 1.81
C ARG A 108 10.42 10.76 2.93
N ASN A 109 9.43 10.57 3.78
CA ASN A 109 9.17 11.41 4.95
C ASN A 109 8.57 10.60 6.13
N GLU A 110 8.62 11.18 7.33
CA GLU A 110 8.17 10.50 8.56
C GLU A 110 6.68 10.13 8.53
N ALA A 111 5.83 10.98 7.95
CA ALA A 111 4.39 10.71 7.84
C ALA A 111 4.10 9.44 7.02
N ALA A 112 4.83 9.21 5.92
CA ALA A 112 4.75 7.99 5.14
C ALA A 112 5.26 6.77 5.92
N ALA A 113 6.35 6.92 6.68
CA ALA A 113 6.86 5.85 7.53
C ALA A 113 5.86 5.44 8.63
N MET A 114 5.15 6.41 9.22
CA MET A 114 4.10 6.17 10.21
C MET A 114 2.87 5.47 9.62
N THR A 115 2.47 5.81 8.39
CA THR A 115 1.34 5.17 7.72
C THR A 115 1.69 3.75 7.25
N TYR A 116 2.93 3.52 6.78
CA TYR A 116 3.46 2.18 6.55
C TYR A 116 3.47 1.33 7.83
N GLU A 117 3.91 1.89 8.97
CA GLU A 117 3.81 1.20 10.26
C GLU A 117 2.37 0.81 10.59
N TRP A 118 1.42 1.71 10.42
CA TRP A 118 0.01 1.42 10.67
C TRP A 118 -0.51 0.29 9.78
N LEU A 119 -0.13 0.28 8.50
CA LEU A 119 -0.47 -0.80 7.58
C LEU A 119 0.11 -2.15 8.05
N LEU A 120 1.39 -2.21 8.41
CA LEU A 120 2.00 -3.46 8.91
C LEU A 120 1.31 -3.95 10.19
N ARG A 121 1.09 -3.06 11.15
CA ARG A 121 0.39 -3.40 12.41
C ARG A 121 -1.01 -3.94 12.14
N PHE A 122 -1.73 -3.32 11.21
CA PHE A 122 -3.07 -3.73 10.81
C PHE A 122 -3.05 -5.15 10.22
N LEU A 123 -2.21 -5.38 9.21
CA LEU A 123 -2.11 -6.67 8.51
C LEU A 123 -1.67 -7.79 9.46
N LEU A 124 -0.66 -7.54 10.29
CA LEU A 124 -0.13 -8.54 11.22
C LEU A 124 -1.14 -8.95 12.31
N GLN A 125 -2.21 -8.18 12.51
CA GLN A 125 -3.28 -8.46 13.47
C GLN A 125 -4.56 -9.01 12.82
N LEU A 126 -4.59 -9.21 11.49
CA LEU A 126 -5.71 -9.88 10.83
C LEU A 126 -5.94 -11.29 11.40
N PRO A 127 -7.17 -11.84 11.32
CA PRO A 127 -7.55 -13.10 11.98
C PRO A 127 -6.60 -14.27 11.76
N ASN A 128 -6.12 -14.47 10.53
CA ASN A 128 -5.23 -15.58 10.18
C ASN A 128 -3.75 -15.32 10.53
N LYS A 129 -3.44 -14.16 11.13
CA LYS A 129 -2.09 -13.70 11.46
C LYS A 129 -1.16 -13.87 10.25
N PRO A 130 -1.48 -13.23 9.11
CA PRO A 130 -0.78 -13.48 7.86
C PRO A 130 0.72 -13.25 7.97
N ALA A 131 1.47 -13.95 7.15
CA ALA A 131 2.82 -13.54 6.78
C ALA A 131 2.73 -12.27 5.92
N VAL A 132 3.67 -11.34 6.12
CA VAL A 132 3.81 -10.15 5.28
C VAL A 132 5.19 -10.18 4.66
N ILE A 133 5.29 -9.87 3.36
CA ILE A 133 6.56 -9.64 2.67
C ILE A 133 6.50 -8.24 2.07
N ASP A 134 7.51 -7.42 2.33
CA ASP A 134 7.64 -6.10 1.71
C ASP A 134 8.54 -6.19 0.48
N ALA A 135 7.96 -6.00 -0.69
CA ALA A 135 8.61 -6.01 -1.98
C ALA A 135 8.96 -4.58 -2.41
N HIS A 136 10.23 -4.31 -2.72
CA HIS A 136 10.67 -2.99 -3.18
C HIS A 136 11.09 -3.06 -4.65
N VAL A 137 10.34 -2.36 -5.49
CA VAL A 137 10.78 -1.97 -6.83
C VAL A 137 11.56 -0.65 -6.75
N PHE A 138 12.04 -0.13 -7.88
CA PHE A 138 12.69 1.18 -7.94
C PHE A 138 12.29 1.94 -9.20
N SER A 139 12.55 3.24 -9.16
CA SER A 139 12.30 4.20 -10.23
C SER A 139 13.48 5.16 -10.28
N ILE A 140 13.81 5.65 -11.48
CA ILE A 140 14.81 6.71 -11.69
C ILE A 140 14.15 8.00 -12.19
N HIS A 141 12.83 8.09 -12.10
CA HIS A 141 12.03 9.24 -12.55
C HIS A 141 11.93 10.39 -11.53
N PHE A 142 12.06 10.09 -10.24
CA PHE A 142 11.82 11.05 -9.17
C PHE A 142 13.03 11.98 -8.95
N GLU A 143 12.81 13.07 -8.19
CA GLU A 143 13.86 14.04 -7.83
C GLU A 143 15.08 13.39 -7.20
N TYR A 144 14.86 12.34 -6.38
CA TYR A 144 15.91 11.54 -5.77
C TYR A 144 15.71 10.06 -6.08
N LEU A 145 16.83 9.32 -6.14
CA LEU A 145 16.81 7.84 -6.18
C LEU A 145 16.29 7.21 -4.87
N ALA A 146 16.26 8.00 -3.79
CA ALA A 146 15.72 7.60 -2.51
C ALA A 146 14.20 7.85 -2.48
N THR A 147 13.45 6.90 -1.95
CA THR A 147 11.98 6.84 -1.98
C THR A 147 11.44 6.42 -0.60
N GLY A 148 10.12 6.23 -0.47
CA GLY A 148 9.50 5.76 0.76
C GLY A 148 10.06 4.42 1.26
N GLY A 149 10.51 3.54 0.35
CA GLY A 149 11.13 2.27 0.69
C GLY A 149 12.35 2.38 1.61
N ASP A 150 13.10 3.48 1.55
CA ASP A 150 14.23 3.72 2.45
C ASP A 150 13.79 3.90 3.92
N TYR A 151 12.54 4.34 4.15
CA TYR A 151 11.93 4.41 5.49
C TYR A 151 11.08 3.19 5.83
N HIS A 152 10.64 2.40 4.85
CA HIS A 152 10.01 1.11 5.10
C HIS A 152 10.97 0.13 5.80
N LEU A 153 12.27 0.13 5.43
CA LEU A 153 13.28 -0.78 5.99
C LEU A 153 13.38 -0.79 7.53
N PRO A 154 13.60 0.35 8.23
CA PRO A 154 13.66 0.35 9.69
C PRO A 154 12.34 -0.03 10.36
N VAL A 155 11.20 0.27 9.73
CA VAL A 155 9.88 -0.15 10.23
C VAL A 155 9.71 -1.66 10.08
N ALA A 156 10.05 -2.23 8.92
CA ALA A 156 9.99 -3.65 8.65
C ALA A 156 10.87 -4.47 9.62
N GLN A 157 12.07 -3.95 9.95
CA GLN A 157 12.94 -4.52 10.98
C GLN A 157 12.29 -4.55 12.36
N TYR A 158 11.62 -3.46 12.77
CA TYR A 158 10.94 -3.37 14.06
C TYR A 158 9.78 -4.39 14.18
N TYR A 159 9.12 -4.72 13.07
CA TYR A 159 8.00 -5.67 13.01
C TYR A 159 8.40 -7.08 12.55
N ASP A 160 9.70 -7.35 12.37
CA ASP A 160 10.24 -8.61 11.84
C ASP A 160 9.60 -9.06 10.50
N VAL A 161 9.35 -8.10 9.61
CA VAL A 161 8.76 -8.31 8.28
C VAL A 161 9.88 -8.36 7.23
N PRO A 162 10.05 -9.46 6.48
CA PRO A 162 11.10 -9.57 5.47
C PRO A 162 10.91 -8.59 4.29
N VAL A 163 12.04 -8.09 3.77
CA VAL A 163 12.09 -7.15 2.65
C VAL A 163 12.85 -7.76 1.46
N VAL A 164 12.16 -7.92 0.32
CA VAL A 164 12.73 -8.36 -0.96
C VAL A 164 12.87 -7.16 -1.88
N ASN A 165 14.09 -6.79 -2.21
CA ASN A 165 14.44 -5.49 -2.76
C ASN A 165 15.15 -5.60 -4.11
N LEU A 166 14.43 -5.30 -5.19
CA LEU A 166 14.95 -5.30 -6.57
C LEU A 166 15.97 -4.18 -6.79
N ARG A 167 15.77 -3.02 -6.17
CA ARG A 167 16.68 -1.86 -6.24
C ARG A 167 18.10 -2.25 -5.85
N HIS A 168 18.25 -3.01 -4.76
CA HIS A 168 19.56 -3.45 -4.27
C HIS A 168 20.33 -4.33 -5.24
N VAL A 169 19.64 -4.98 -6.18
CA VAL A 169 20.27 -5.82 -7.20
C VAL A 169 20.64 -5.00 -8.42
N LEU A 170 19.70 -4.19 -8.91
CA LEU A 170 19.78 -3.60 -10.26
C LEU A 170 20.26 -2.16 -10.31
N LEU A 171 19.94 -1.33 -9.30
CA LEU A 171 20.10 0.12 -9.43
C LEU A 171 21.53 0.52 -9.80
N ASN A 172 22.54 0.02 -9.08
CA ASN A 172 23.93 0.34 -9.41
C ASN A 172 24.30 -0.06 -10.84
N ASN A 173 23.81 -1.21 -11.33
CA ASN A 173 24.14 -1.66 -12.67
C ASN A 173 23.47 -0.78 -13.74
N VAL A 174 22.22 -0.36 -13.49
CA VAL A 174 21.47 0.57 -14.36
C VAL A 174 22.13 1.95 -14.40
N LEU A 175 22.68 2.44 -13.28
CA LEU A 175 23.37 3.73 -13.22
C LEU A 175 24.70 3.73 -13.98
N GLU A 176 25.40 2.60 -14.04
CA GLU A 176 26.68 2.47 -14.77
C GLU A 176 26.50 2.21 -16.27
N HIS A 177 25.33 1.76 -16.71
CA HIS A 177 25.10 1.32 -18.09
C HIS A 177 23.77 1.88 -18.64
N GLU A 178 23.85 2.98 -19.38
CA GLU A 178 22.67 3.68 -19.94
C GLU A 178 21.78 2.77 -20.79
N ASN A 179 22.36 1.82 -21.54
CA ASN A 179 21.59 0.87 -22.35
C ASN A 179 20.65 -0.02 -21.52
N LEU A 180 20.90 -0.17 -20.21
CA LEU A 180 20.01 -0.90 -19.31
C LEU A 180 18.78 -0.08 -18.91
N VAL A 181 18.83 1.26 -18.94
CA VAL A 181 17.64 2.09 -18.69
C VAL A 181 16.53 1.70 -19.65
N HIS A 182 16.84 1.70 -20.95
CA HIS A 182 15.91 1.27 -21.99
C HIS A 182 15.47 -0.19 -21.79
N GLU A 183 16.39 -1.11 -21.46
CA GLU A 183 16.00 -2.52 -21.29
C GLU A 183 15.03 -2.76 -20.12
N PHE A 184 15.06 -1.93 -19.07
CA PHE A 184 14.20 -2.07 -17.89
C PHE A 184 12.96 -1.16 -17.88
N PHE A 185 13.00 0.00 -18.54
CA PHE A 185 11.98 1.04 -18.44
C PHE A 185 11.32 1.39 -19.78
N HIS A 186 11.83 0.87 -20.89
CA HIS A 186 11.14 1.02 -22.17
C HIS A 186 9.85 0.20 -22.15
N ALA A 187 8.72 0.88 -22.30
CA ALA A 187 7.43 0.23 -22.43
C ALA A 187 7.38 -0.45 -23.80
N LYS A 188 7.34 -1.79 -23.81
CA LYS A 188 7.23 -2.60 -25.03
C LYS A 188 5.80 -3.12 -25.13
N ASP A 189 5.13 -2.84 -26.25
CA ASP A 189 3.73 -3.18 -26.58
C ASP A 189 2.66 -2.74 -25.53
N PRO A 190 1.57 -2.06 -25.94
CA PRO A 190 1.23 -1.56 -27.28
C PRO A 190 1.91 -0.20 -27.59
N TYR A 191 2.97 0.16 -26.86
CA TYR A 191 3.65 1.44 -27.02
C TYR A 191 4.53 1.44 -28.29
N PRO A 192 4.52 2.52 -29.09
CA PRO A 192 5.38 2.67 -30.26
C PRO A 192 6.87 2.48 -29.94
N SER A 193 7.66 2.02 -30.91
CA SER A 193 9.11 1.83 -30.72
C SER A 193 9.88 3.10 -30.39
N ASP A 194 9.32 4.27 -30.73
CA ASP A 194 9.86 5.60 -30.46
C ASP A 194 9.27 6.25 -29.20
N ALA A 195 8.45 5.52 -28.42
CA ALA A 195 7.95 6.01 -27.15
C ALA A 195 9.13 6.29 -26.19
N PRO A 196 9.05 7.39 -25.40
CA PRO A 196 10.07 7.67 -24.39
C PRO A 196 10.04 6.61 -23.30
N ASP A 197 11.19 6.39 -22.66
CA ASP A 197 11.29 5.48 -21.52
C ASP A 197 10.38 5.94 -20.36
N ASP A 198 9.59 5.00 -19.84
CA ASP A 198 8.83 5.20 -18.61
C ASP A 198 9.74 4.88 -17.43
N THR A 199 10.62 5.81 -17.08
CA THR A 199 11.58 5.65 -15.99
C THR A 199 10.96 5.50 -14.59
N ARG A 200 9.62 5.54 -14.50
CA ARG A 200 8.85 5.30 -13.29
C ARG A 200 8.37 3.84 -13.18
N HIS A 201 8.02 3.21 -14.30
CA HIS A 201 7.43 1.88 -14.31
C HIS A 201 8.35 0.89 -15.04
N MET A 202 8.77 -0.14 -14.31
CA MET A 202 9.56 -1.22 -14.90
C MET A 202 8.73 -2.03 -15.90
N ASN A 203 9.34 -2.47 -16.99
CA ASN A 203 8.69 -3.28 -18.02
C ASN A 203 8.68 -4.79 -17.66
N ARG A 204 8.34 -5.63 -18.64
CA ARG A 204 8.26 -7.10 -18.49
C ARG A 204 9.52 -7.74 -17.90
N VAL A 205 10.70 -7.19 -18.16
CA VAL A 205 11.97 -7.70 -17.63
C VAL A 205 12.05 -7.43 -16.13
N GLY A 206 11.74 -6.21 -15.72
CA GLY A 206 11.69 -5.83 -14.30
C GLY A 206 10.62 -6.61 -13.53
N HIS A 207 9.43 -6.77 -14.12
CA HIS A 207 8.35 -7.60 -13.55
C HIS A 207 8.80 -9.06 -13.34
N LYS A 208 9.38 -9.67 -14.37
CA LYS A 208 9.91 -11.05 -14.25
C LYS A 208 10.99 -11.15 -13.18
N MET A 209 11.90 -10.18 -13.11
CA MET A 209 12.95 -10.17 -12.08
C MET A 209 12.39 -10.00 -10.67
N MET A 210 11.38 -9.15 -10.45
CA MET A 210 10.73 -9.02 -9.15
C MET A 210 10.09 -10.34 -8.71
N ALA A 211 9.38 -11.00 -9.63
CA ALA A 211 8.81 -12.33 -9.38
C ALA A 211 9.90 -13.36 -9.05
N ASP A 212 11.00 -13.39 -9.81
CA ASP A 212 12.12 -14.31 -9.58
C ASP A 212 12.79 -14.10 -8.22
N LEU A 213 12.92 -12.84 -7.77
CA LEU A 213 13.47 -12.55 -6.44
C LEU A 213 12.54 -13.02 -5.33
N LEU A 214 11.22 -12.84 -5.48
CA LEU A 214 10.24 -13.36 -4.52
C LEU A 214 10.22 -14.89 -4.50
N ILE A 215 10.19 -15.54 -5.67
CA ILE A 215 10.25 -17.01 -5.80
C ILE A 215 11.52 -17.54 -5.15
N ALA A 216 12.69 -16.98 -5.49
CA ALA A 216 13.96 -17.41 -4.93
C ALA A 216 14.04 -17.19 -3.42
N TYR A 217 13.42 -16.11 -2.92
CA TYR A 217 13.29 -15.86 -1.49
C TYR A 217 12.43 -16.93 -0.81
N THR A 218 11.24 -17.22 -1.34
CA THR A 218 10.35 -18.25 -0.80
C THR A 218 10.99 -19.64 -0.85
N GLN A 219 11.62 -20.02 -1.96
CA GLN A 219 12.39 -21.26 -2.10
C GLN A 219 13.51 -21.37 -1.06
N ARG A 220 14.21 -20.27 -0.78
CA ARG A 220 15.22 -20.25 0.27
C ARG A 220 14.62 -20.58 1.64
N ILE A 221 13.45 -20.03 1.98
CA ILE A 221 12.80 -20.32 3.26
C ILE A 221 12.32 -21.78 3.32
N ILE A 222 11.82 -22.32 2.21
CA ILE A 222 11.49 -23.77 2.10
C ILE A 222 12.74 -24.63 2.38
N CYS A 223 13.88 -24.33 1.73
CA CYS A 223 15.13 -25.06 1.96
C CYS A 223 15.65 -24.90 3.39
N GLN A 224 15.48 -23.73 3.99
CA GLN A 224 15.84 -23.50 5.39
C GLN A 224 14.99 -24.37 6.31
N MET A 225 13.67 -24.42 6.13
CA MET A 225 12.77 -25.26 6.91
C MET A 225 13.15 -26.74 6.80
N ALA A 226 13.39 -27.23 5.57
CA ALA A 226 13.81 -28.62 5.36
C ALA A 226 15.15 -28.94 6.04
N THR A 227 16.07 -27.97 6.12
CA THR A 227 17.34 -28.12 6.83
C THR A 227 17.15 -28.17 8.34
N GLU A 228 16.30 -27.29 8.87
CA GLU A 228 15.93 -27.25 10.29
C GLU A 228 15.25 -28.57 10.73
N ASP A 229 14.36 -29.12 9.89
CA ASP A 229 13.67 -30.39 10.16
C ASP A 229 14.63 -31.59 10.05
N ALA A 230 15.54 -31.60 9.07
CA ALA A 230 16.49 -32.70 8.88
C ALA A 230 17.61 -32.71 9.93
N ARG A 231 17.93 -31.55 10.51
CA ARG A 231 18.97 -31.38 11.53
C ARG A 231 18.47 -30.45 12.63
N PRO A 232 17.60 -30.93 13.52
CA PRO A 232 17.14 -30.13 14.65
C PRO A 232 18.34 -29.73 15.50
N ILE A 233 18.58 -28.43 15.63
CA ILE A 233 19.57 -27.88 16.55
C ILE A 233 18.80 -27.52 17.83
N GLU A 234 19.34 -27.86 18.99
CA GLU A 234 18.76 -27.41 20.25
C GLU A 234 18.68 -25.87 20.25
N PRO A 235 17.49 -25.29 20.52
CA PRO A 235 17.34 -23.86 20.59
C PRO A 235 18.32 -23.26 21.61
N PHE A 236 18.87 -22.09 21.30
CA PHE A 236 19.65 -21.35 22.28
C PHE A 236 18.78 -21.02 23.50
N HIS A 237 19.21 -21.45 24.68
CA HIS A 237 18.56 -21.11 25.94
C HIS A 237 19.28 -19.90 26.56
N SER A 238 18.58 -18.77 26.65
CA SER A 238 19.08 -17.63 27.41
C SER A 238 19.15 -17.98 28.88
N GLU A 239 20.32 -17.78 29.51
CA GLU A 239 20.39 -17.70 30.96
C GLU A 239 19.38 -16.66 31.45
N HIS A 240 18.56 -17.04 32.43
CA HIS A 240 17.47 -16.23 33.00
C HIS A 240 16.35 -15.81 32.03
N GLY A 241 16.28 -16.36 30.81
CA GLY A 241 15.17 -16.12 29.88
C GLY A 241 15.07 -14.68 29.35
N LEU A 242 16.19 -13.95 29.31
CA LEU A 242 16.23 -12.55 28.86
C LEU A 242 16.10 -12.38 27.34
N LEU A 243 16.44 -13.41 26.55
CA LEU A 243 16.19 -13.39 25.10
C LEU A 243 14.81 -13.97 24.76
N PRO A 244 14.09 -13.35 23.80
CA PRO A 244 12.79 -13.82 23.34
C PRO A 244 12.84 -15.21 22.68
N THR A 245 11.78 -16.00 22.86
CA THR A 245 11.58 -17.30 22.22
C THR A 245 10.79 -17.19 20.91
N LEU A 246 10.75 -18.26 20.11
CA LEU A 246 9.95 -18.35 18.88
C LEU A 246 8.47 -17.96 19.07
N ASP A 247 7.86 -18.31 20.20
CA ASP A 247 6.46 -17.96 20.52
C ASP A 247 6.23 -16.45 20.64
N SER A 248 7.29 -15.68 20.86
CA SER A 248 7.25 -14.22 20.89
C SER A 248 7.59 -13.57 19.54
N MET A 249 8.18 -14.31 18.60
CA MET A 249 8.64 -13.76 17.30
C MET A 249 7.50 -13.36 16.37
N GLU A 250 6.30 -13.91 16.58
CA GLU A 250 5.12 -13.51 15.79
C GLU A 250 4.25 -12.45 16.45
N GLN A 251 4.60 -12.03 17.66
CA GLN A 251 3.84 -11.03 18.38
C GLN A 251 4.08 -9.67 17.77
N VAL A 252 2.99 -8.94 17.54
CA VAL A 252 3.10 -7.53 17.15
C VAL A 252 3.59 -6.74 18.35
N PRO A 253 4.67 -5.93 18.21
CA PRO A 253 5.17 -5.06 19.27
C PRO A 253 4.06 -4.29 19.96
N ARG A 254 4.12 -4.29 21.29
CA ARG A 254 3.12 -3.64 22.16
C ARG A 254 3.00 -2.15 21.85
N LEU A 255 4.14 -1.52 21.57
CA LEU A 255 4.24 -0.12 21.20
C LEU A 255 4.48 0.03 19.69
N ARG A 256 4.22 1.23 19.18
CA ARG A 256 4.70 1.68 17.86
C ARG A 256 6.18 2.07 17.93
N LEU A 257 6.85 2.05 16.78
CA LEU A 257 8.17 2.62 16.58
C LEU A 257 8.14 4.14 16.71
N PHE A 258 7.11 4.79 16.17
CA PHE A 258 6.94 6.26 16.22
C PHE A 258 6.17 6.73 17.46
N GLN A 259 6.38 6.12 18.62
CA GLN A 259 5.81 6.61 19.88
C GLN A 259 6.79 6.50 21.04
N ARG A 260 6.56 7.32 22.07
CA ARG A 260 7.34 7.29 23.30
C ARG A 260 7.18 5.95 24.03
N TYR A 261 8.21 5.58 24.79
CA TYR A 261 8.12 4.41 25.66
C TYR A 261 7.09 4.65 26.76
N GLU A 262 6.14 3.72 26.89
CA GLU A 262 5.14 3.70 27.95
C GLU A 262 5.06 2.27 28.49
N PRO A 263 5.26 2.03 29.80
CA PRO A 263 5.44 0.67 30.33
C PRO A 263 4.20 -0.22 30.21
N ASP A 264 2.99 0.35 30.33
CA ASP A 264 1.76 -0.43 30.48
C ASP A 264 0.79 -0.31 29.29
N VAL A 265 1.19 0.38 28.21
CA VAL A 265 0.30 0.71 27.08
C VAL A 265 0.42 -0.31 25.95
N ARG A 266 -0.61 -1.08 25.62
CA ARG A 266 -0.66 -1.83 24.35
C ARG A 266 -1.49 -1.06 23.32
N VAL A 267 -0.86 -0.73 22.19
CA VAL A 267 -1.54 -0.07 21.09
C VAL A 267 -2.59 -1.00 20.52
N GLN A 268 -3.86 -0.60 20.67
CA GLN A 268 -5.00 -1.32 20.11
C GLN A 268 -5.10 -1.03 18.61
N GLN A 269 -5.56 -2.03 17.86
CA GLN A 269 -5.93 -1.82 16.47
C GLN A 269 -7.23 -1.02 16.42
N VAL A 270 -7.22 0.08 15.68
CA VAL A 270 -8.39 0.91 15.50
C VAL A 270 -9.22 0.29 14.38
N GLN A 271 -10.49 0.01 14.66
CA GLN A 271 -11.43 -0.38 13.62
C GLN A 271 -11.67 0.83 12.73
N SER A 272 -11.45 0.65 11.43
CA SER A 272 -11.61 1.72 10.46
C SER A 272 -12.69 1.36 9.44
N THR A 273 -13.36 2.37 8.92
CA THR A 273 -14.26 2.26 7.78
C THR A 273 -13.66 3.01 6.60
N CYS A 274 -13.74 2.42 5.42
CA CYS A 274 -13.30 3.04 4.18
C CYS A 274 -14.40 2.93 3.14
N MET A 275 -14.89 4.08 2.67
CA MET A 275 -15.74 4.16 1.49
C MET A 275 -14.93 4.79 0.37
N THR A 276 -14.80 4.10 -0.76
CA THR A 276 -13.91 4.54 -1.84
C THR A 276 -14.49 4.28 -3.21
N VAL A 277 -14.26 5.18 -4.16
CA VAL A 277 -14.65 5.00 -5.57
C VAL A 277 -13.90 3.86 -6.26
N ARG A 278 -12.94 3.27 -5.55
CA ARG A 278 -12.03 2.21 -6.04
C ARG A 278 -12.40 0.83 -5.52
N SER A 279 -13.46 0.70 -4.71
CA SER A 279 -13.92 -0.56 -4.13
C SER A 279 -15.33 -0.90 -4.56
N LYS A 280 -15.60 -2.20 -4.68
CA LYS A 280 -16.96 -2.75 -4.81
C LYS A 280 -17.56 -3.17 -3.47
N LYS A 281 -16.73 -3.44 -2.44
CA LYS A 281 -17.18 -3.89 -1.11
C LYS A 281 -17.91 -2.74 -0.41
N HIS A 282 -17.25 -1.61 -0.25
CA HIS A 282 -17.84 -0.37 0.27
C HIS A 282 -17.60 0.81 -0.70
N PRO A 283 -18.44 0.96 -1.75
CA PRO A 283 -18.28 2.04 -2.71
C PRO A 283 -18.58 3.40 -2.08
N LEU A 284 -17.83 4.43 -2.46
CA LEU A 284 -18.13 5.81 -2.08
C LEU A 284 -19.40 6.29 -2.81
N LYS A 285 -20.55 6.17 -2.15
CA LYS A 285 -21.85 6.59 -2.69
C LYS A 285 -22.41 7.75 -1.88
N PRO A 286 -22.67 8.92 -2.51
CA PRO A 286 -23.30 10.02 -1.80
C PRO A 286 -24.76 9.72 -1.50
N SER A 287 -25.24 10.18 -0.34
CA SER A 287 -26.67 10.17 0.02
C SER A 287 -27.43 11.29 -0.68
N ILE A 288 -26.78 12.45 -0.83
CA ILE A 288 -27.30 13.62 -1.55
C ILE A 288 -26.16 14.18 -2.40
N SER A 289 -26.46 14.55 -3.65
CA SER A 289 -25.46 15.10 -4.55
C SER A 289 -26.08 16.09 -5.55
N THR A 290 -25.45 17.25 -5.68
CA THR A 290 -25.76 18.28 -6.69
C THR A 290 -24.46 18.70 -7.38
N GLY A 291 -24.32 18.42 -8.67
CA GLY A 291 -23.14 18.81 -9.45
C GLY A 291 -21.91 17.90 -9.31
N TRP A 292 -22.02 16.78 -8.57
CA TRP A 292 -20.97 15.76 -8.51
C TRP A 292 -21.36 14.52 -9.31
N SER A 293 -20.38 13.90 -9.96
CA SER A 293 -20.58 12.68 -10.76
C SER A 293 -19.35 11.78 -10.73
N GLU A 294 -19.56 10.47 -10.89
CA GLU A 294 -18.45 9.53 -11.05
C GLU A 294 -17.74 9.80 -12.38
N TRP A 295 -16.41 9.90 -12.32
CA TRP A 295 -15.56 10.09 -13.49
C TRP A 295 -14.43 9.06 -13.48
N THR A 296 -14.21 8.45 -14.64
CA THR A 296 -13.20 7.42 -14.84
C THR A 296 -12.33 7.78 -16.03
N TRP A 297 -11.01 7.69 -15.85
CA TRP A 297 -10.04 7.77 -16.94
C TRP A 297 -9.02 6.65 -16.81
N LYS A 298 -9.04 5.73 -17.79
CA LYS A 298 -8.35 4.45 -17.70
C LYS A 298 -8.77 3.75 -16.39
N GLU A 299 -7.80 3.32 -15.58
CA GLU A 299 -8.02 2.63 -14.30
C GLU A 299 -8.28 3.60 -13.13
N LYS A 300 -8.23 4.93 -13.35
CA LYS A 300 -8.39 5.92 -12.28
C LYS A 300 -9.84 6.37 -12.16
N LYS A 301 -10.41 6.19 -10.98
CA LYS A 301 -11.79 6.58 -10.64
C LYS A 301 -11.81 7.70 -9.60
N TYR A 302 -12.75 8.62 -9.76
CA TYR A 302 -12.98 9.77 -8.91
C TYR A 302 -14.47 10.09 -8.82
N LEU A 303 -14.88 10.70 -7.71
CA LEU A 303 -16.13 11.45 -7.63
C LEU A 303 -15.77 12.93 -7.83
N MET A 304 -16.32 13.54 -8.87
CA MET A 304 -15.82 14.81 -9.39
C MET A 304 -16.93 15.86 -9.52
N ALA A 305 -16.59 17.10 -9.17
CA ALA A 305 -17.37 18.30 -9.47
C ALA A 305 -16.49 19.33 -10.19
N ARG A 306 -17.11 20.20 -10.99
CA ARG A 306 -16.44 21.27 -11.74
C ARG A 306 -17.01 22.65 -11.50
N ASP A 307 -18.25 22.72 -11.04
CA ASP A 307 -18.96 23.96 -10.86
C ASP A 307 -18.83 24.42 -9.40
N PRO A 308 -18.58 25.71 -9.15
CA PRO A 308 -18.73 26.29 -7.83
C PRO A 308 -20.11 25.99 -7.25
N GLU A 309 -20.20 25.95 -5.93
CA GLU A 309 -21.44 25.67 -5.19
C GLU A 309 -21.97 24.21 -5.32
N ALA A 310 -21.32 23.34 -6.10
CA ALA A 310 -21.65 21.92 -6.14
C ALA A 310 -21.47 21.27 -4.77
N THR A 311 -22.47 20.51 -4.31
CA THR A 311 -22.52 19.89 -2.98
C THR A 311 -22.64 18.37 -3.05
N VAL A 312 -22.04 17.70 -2.07
CA VAL A 312 -22.13 16.25 -1.90
C VAL A 312 -22.15 15.89 -0.42
N THR A 313 -23.02 14.95 -0.05
CA THR A 313 -23.17 14.46 1.32
C THR A 313 -23.03 12.94 1.36
N PHE A 314 -22.36 12.43 2.38
CA PHE A 314 -22.14 11.01 2.62
C PHE A 314 -22.62 10.63 4.01
N ASN A 315 -23.31 9.48 4.09
CA ASN A 315 -23.62 8.86 5.37
C ASN A 315 -22.42 8.06 5.84
N VAL A 316 -21.88 8.38 7.01
CA VAL A 316 -20.71 7.71 7.60
C VAL A 316 -21.05 7.14 8.97
N HIS A 317 -20.32 6.12 9.38
CA HIS A 317 -20.27 5.70 10.78
C HIS A 317 -18.91 6.08 11.34
N ILE A 318 -18.88 7.07 12.22
CA ILE A 318 -17.65 7.59 12.82
C ILE A 318 -17.15 6.60 13.87
N GLY A 319 -15.89 6.18 13.72
CA GLY A 319 -15.23 5.23 14.60
C GLY A 319 -14.91 5.79 15.99
N PRO A 320 -14.36 4.94 16.88
CA PRO A 320 -14.08 5.29 18.26
C PRO A 320 -13.07 6.43 18.45
N MET A 321 -12.19 6.70 17.47
CA MET A 321 -11.28 7.86 17.54
C MET A 321 -11.96 9.18 17.18
N GLY A 322 -13.16 9.14 16.61
CA GLY A 322 -13.88 10.35 16.26
C GLY A 322 -13.27 11.08 15.07
N VAL A 323 -12.57 10.37 14.18
CA VAL A 323 -11.81 10.98 13.09
C VAL A 323 -12.47 10.67 11.75
N VAL A 324 -12.55 11.67 10.88
CA VAL A 324 -12.94 11.50 9.47
C VAL A 324 -11.90 12.17 8.59
N LYS A 325 -11.44 11.46 7.56
CA LYS A 325 -10.52 11.99 6.56
C LYS A 325 -11.08 11.83 5.16
N LEU A 326 -10.82 12.84 4.33
CA LEU A 326 -11.06 12.84 2.90
C LEU A 326 -9.77 12.49 2.17
N GLU A 327 -9.83 11.53 1.28
CA GLU A 327 -8.79 11.31 0.28
C GLU A 327 -9.22 11.93 -1.05
N TYR A 328 -8.33 12.72 -1.66
CA TYR A 328 -8.62 13.52 -2.85
C TYR A 328 -7.36 13.66 -3.71
N LEU A 329 -7.55 14.05 -4.97
CA LEU A 329 -6.43 14.33 -5.87
C LEU A 329 -5.83 15.71 -5.55
N ARG A 330 -4.50 15.79 -5.48
CA ARG A 330 -3.77 17.06 -5.56
C ARG A 330 -2.96 17.16 -6.85
N SER A 331 -2.97 18.35 -7.45
CA SER A 331 -2.35 18.63 -8.74
C SER A 331 -2.23 20.13 -9.00
N ASN A 332 -1.18 20.53 -9.71
CA ASN A 332 -1.03 21.87 -10.27
C ASN A 332 -1.45 21.97 -11.75
N THR A 333 -1.90 20.88 -12.38
CA THR A 333 -2.18 20.82 -13.84
C THR A 333 -3.64 20.54 -14.20
N PHE A 334 -4.50 20.20 -13.24
CA PHE A 334 -5.90 19.83 -13.51
C PHE A 334 -6.92 20.94 -13.20
N GLY A 335 -6.48 22.16 -12.90
CA GLY A 335 -7.38 23.25 -12.54
C GLY A 335 -8.19 22.95 -11.28
N LEU A 336 -7.51 22.41 -10.25
CA LEU A 336 -8.19 21.94 -9.04
C LEU A 336 -8.54 23.11 -8.11
N GLY A 337 -9.79 23.15 -7.64
CA GLY A 337 -10.30 24.18 -6.74
C GLY A 337 -10.25 23.82 -5.26
N LEU A 338 -10.98 24.60 -4.46
CA LEU A 338 -11.16 24.36 -3.03
C LEU A 338 -12.53 23.76 -2.75
N VAL A 339 -12.60 22.89 -1.74
CA VAL A 339 -13.86 22.47 -1.13
C VAL A 339 -13.87 22.84 0.35
N ARG A 340 -15.06 23.19 0.87
CA ARG A 340 -15.31 23.21 2.31
C ARG A 340 -16.03 21.93 2.68
N CYS A 341 -15.53 21.21 3.69
CA CYS A 341 -16.16 20.00 4.22
C CYS A 341 -16.49 20.15 5.71
N TRP A 342 -17.61 19.58 6.14
CA TRP A 342 -18.08 19.62 7.54
C TRP A 342 -18.87 18.35 7.90
N VAL A 343 -19.09 18.16 9.21
CA VAL A 343 -19.87 17.04 9.76
C VAL A 343 -21.15 17.57 10.39
N GLY A 344 -22.28 16.96 10.08
CA GLY A 344 -23.60 17.35 10.57
C GLY A 344 -24.20 18.58 9.85
N GLU A 345 -24.93 19.40 10.59
CA GLU A 345 -25.61 20.58 10.06
C GLU A 345 -24.61 21.67 9.60
N ASP A 346 -24.94 22.36 8.50
CA ASP A 346 -24.14 23.48 8.02
C ASP A 346 -24.33 24.71 8.91
N THR A 347 -23.39 24.91 9.85
CA THR A 347 -23.34 26.06 10.74
C THR A 347 -22.45 27.19 10.21
N GLY A 348 -21.99 27.10 8.95
CA GLY A 348 -20.99 28.00 8.38
C GLY A 348 -19.55 27.69 8.77
N GLY A 349 -19.31 26.71 9.66
CA GLY A 349 -17.98 26.18 9.99
C GLY A 349 -17.45 25.13 9.01
N GLY A 350 -16.48 24.34 9.43
CA GLY A 350 -15.86 23.27 8.63
C GLY A 350 -14.40 23.55 8.29
N VAL A 351 -13.83 22.70 7.45
CA VAL A 351 -12.44 22.81 6.97
C VAL A 351 -12.40 23.09 5.48
N GLU A 352 -11.44 23.87 5.04
CA GLU A 352 -11.16 24.10 3.63
C GLU A 352 -10.02 23.20 3.15
N ILE A 353 -10.25 22.52 2.04
CA ILE A 353 -9.34 21.53 1.47
C ILE A 353 -9.00 21.98 0.06
N ASP A 354 -7.71 22.19 -0.18
CA ASP A 354 -7.20 22.72 -1.44
C ASP A 354 -6.68 21.59 -2.34
N GLY A 355 -7.33 21.40 -3.49
CA GLY A 355 -6.91 20.46 -4.52
C GLY A 355 -5.65 20.92 -5.25
N TYR A 356 -5.41 22.24 -5.32
CA TYR A 356 -4.22 22.80 -5.94
C TYR A 356 -3.02 22.76 -4.97
N TRP A 357 -1.82 22.70 -5.53
CA TRP A 357 -0.55 22.91 -4.84
C TRP A 357 0.55 23.26 -5.84
N ASP A 358 1.72 23.70 -5.40
CA ASP A 358 2.80 24.10 -6.33
C ASP A 358 3.71 22.95 -6.76
N LEU A 359 3.47 21.72 -6.26
CA LEU A 359 4.29 20.57 -6.61
C LEU A 359 3.87 20.02 -7.99
N ASN A 360 4.86 19.73 -8.84
CA ASN A 360 4.66 19.07 -10.14
C ASN A 360 4.40 17.57 -9.99
N LEU A 361 3.40 17.23 -9.18
CA LEU A 361 2.99 15.88 -8.81
C LEU A 361 1.46 15.78 -8.87
N ASN A 362 1.00 14.64 -9.37
CA ASN A 362 -0.41 14.29 -9.52
C ASN A 362 -0.72 13.08 -8.64
N ILE A 363 -0.97 13.29 -7.35
CA ILE A 363 -1.07 12.21 -6.36
C ILE A 363 -2.30 12.35 -5.47
N ALA A 364 -2.75 11.22 -4.93
CA ALA A 364 -3.74 11.22 -3.88
C ALA A 364 -3.14 11.78 -2.57
N ARG A 365 -3.94 12.50 -1.80
CA ARG A 365 -3.60 12.95 -0.45
C ARG A 365 -4.80 12.83 0.46
N THR A 366 -4.51 12.69 1.74
CA THR A 366 -5.53 12.69 2.79
C THR A 366 -5.56 14.04 3.51
N PHE A 367 -6.75 14.47 3.93
CA PHE A 367 -6.98 15.63 4.79
C PHE A 367 -7.99 15.28 5.87
N GLU A 368 -7.74 15.74 7.10
CA GLU A 368 -8.63 15.50 8.23
C GLU A 368 -9.78 16.50 8.25
N ILE A 369 -11.01 16.00 8.12
CA ILE A 369 -12.23 16.83 8.20
C ILE A 369 -12.57 17.12 9.66
N VAL A 370 -12.45 16.12 10.52
CA VAL A 370 -12.72 16.26 11.96
C VAL A 370 -11.86 15.30 12.77
N TYR A 371 -11.55 15.70 14.01
CA TYR A 371 -10.90 14.89 15.03
C TYR A 371 -11.64 15.00 16.36
N GLY A 372 -11.79 13.89 17.08
CA GLY A 372 -12.44 13.85 18.39
C GLY A 372 -13.97 14.01 18.35
N HIS A 373 -14.61 13.74 17.20
CA HIS A 373 -16.06 13.69 17.10
C HIS A 373 -16.64 12.50 17.89
N ALA A 374 -17.89 12.62 18.35
CA ALA A 374 -18.57 11.49 19.00
C ALA A 374 -18.70 10.30 18.03
N PRO A 375 -18.41 9.05 18.45
CA PRO A 375 -18.63 7.87 17.62
C PRO A 375 -20.11 7.68 17.29
N GLY A 376 -20.41 7.15 16.11
CA GLY A 376 -21.77 6.86 15.68
C GLY A 376 -22.11 7.34 14.27
N PRO A 377 -23.37 7.18 13.83
CA PRO A 377 -23.81 7.64 12.52
C PRO A 377 -23.72 9.17 12.42
N ALA A 378 -23.18 9.66 11.31
CA ALA A 378 -23.08 11.08 11.00
C ALA A 378 -23.19 11.31 9.49
N GLU A 379 -23.38 12.58 9.11
CA GLU A 379 -23.33 13.02 7.72
C GLU A 379 -22.09 13.88 7.51
N VAL A 380 -21.36 13.62 6.44
CA VAL A 380 -20.22 14.43 6.01
C VAL A 380 -20.59 15.10 4.71
N SER A 381 -20.58 16.43 4.69
CA SER A 381 -20.91 17.22 3.51
C SER A 381 -19.69 17.99 3.02
N CYS A 382 -19.55 18.11 1.70
CA CYS A 382 -18.53 18.91 1.03
C CYS A 382 -19.16 19.79 -0.04
N LYS A 383 -18.65 21.02 -0.18
CA LYS A 383 -19.10 22.02 -1.15
C LYS A 383 -17.92 22.63 -1.88
N VAL A 384 -17.96 22.68 -3.21
CA VAL A 384 -16.97 23.42 -4.03
C VAL A 384 -17.14 24.92 -3.79
N LEU A 385 -16.04 25.61 -3.49
CA LEU A 385 -16.04 27.04 -3.20
C LEU A 385 -15.87 27.87 -4.48
N GLU A 386 -16.41 29.10 -4.47
CA GLU A 386 -16.21 30.09 -5.54
C GLU A 386 -14.79 30.66 -5.60
N LYS A 387 -13.99 30.46 -4.53
CA LYS A 387 -12.57 30.80 -4.50
C LYS A 387 -11.73 29.60 -4.94
N THR A 388 -10.63 29.88 -5.62
CA THR A 388 -9.65 28.88 -6.05
C THR A 388 -8.22 29.37 -5.83
N SER A 389 -7.32 28.44 -5.50
CA SER A 389 -5.88 28.68 -5.46
C SER A 389 -5.23 28.41 -6.82
N ASP A 390 -5.94 27.78 -7.75
CA ASP A 390 -5.42 27.48 -9.08
C ASP A 390 -5.22 28.78 -9.90
N PRO A 391 -4.00 29.06 -10.41
CA PRO A 391 -3.72 30.27 -11.16
C PRO A 391 -4.55 30.45 -12.44
N SER A 392 -5.11 29.35 -12.98
CA SER A 392 -5.96 29.38 -14.17
C SER A 392 -7.44 29.62 -13.86
N GLY A 393 -7.82 29.71 -12.58
CA GLY A 393 -9.20 29.92 -12.15
C GLY A 393 -10.05 28.65 -12.14
N GLY A 394 -9.45 27.46 -12.08
CA GLY A 394 -10.16 26.18 -12.08
C GLY A 394 -10.86 25.85 -10.76
N TYR A 395 -12.00 25.18 -10.84
CA TYR A 395 -12.83 24.78 -9.69
C TYR A 395 -13.00 23.27 -9.56
N GLU A 396 -12.30 22.49 -10.39
CA GLU A 396 -12.49 21.04 -10.40
C GLU A 396 -12.05 20.43 -9.06
N PHE A 397 -12.82 19.51 -8.51
CA PHE A 397 -12.40 18.77 -7.33
C PHE A 397 -12.70 17.29 -7.50
N ARG A 398 -11.77 16.44 -7.04
CA ARG A 398 -11.84 14.99 -7.22
C ARG A 398 -11.64 14.27 -5.91
N ILE A 399 -12.70 13.65 -5.42
CA ILE A 399 -12.69 12.80 -4.22
C ILE A 399 -12.40 11.35 -4.62
N ILE A 400 -11.61 10.67 -3.78
CA ILE A 400 -11.20 9.27 -3.95
C ILE A 400 -11.84 8.40 -2.88
N ALA A 401 -11.76 8.81 -1.62
CA ALA A 401 -12.26 8.05 -0.50
C ALA A 401 -12.67 8.93 0.67
N LEU A 402 -13.52 8.38 1.52
CA LEU A 402 -13.85 8.92 2.82
C LEU A 402 -13.59 7.81 3.84
N THR A 403 -12.76 8.12 4.83
CA THR A 403 -12.32 7.15 5.83
C THR A 403 -12.64 7.63 7.23
N SER A 404 -12.95 6.70 8.14
CA SER A 404 -13.14 7.00 9.55
C SER A 404 -12.49 5.97 10.47
N TYR A 405 -12.04 6.44 11.65
CA TYR A 405 -11.44 5.65 12.73
C TYR A 405 -11.96 6.09 14.09
#